data_AF-A0A4Y2HJ43-F1
#
_entry.id   AF-A0A4Y2HJ43-F1
#
_cell.length_a   1.000
_cell.length_b   1.000
_cell.length_c   1.000
_cell.angle_alpha   90.00
_cell.angle_beta   90.00
_cell.angle_gamma   90.00
#
_symmetry.space_group_name_H-M   'P 1'
#
loop_
_entity.id
_entity.type
_entity.pdbx_description
1 polymer ?
#
loop_
_entity_poly.entity_id
_entity_poly.type
_entity_poly.pdbx_seq_one_letter_code
_entity_poly.pdbx_strand_id
1 'polypeptide(L)'
;MSRYNLGWYYYYLSSYDRMLRMAFWMKRFIFNCRNSTSRITGELSHQEIKQAELKIAKMIQDEYFIHEVNRKKLNSFTSYKDGEGILRVMTKITNQKDSEDFKNPNILPSHHQVVERLIMTEHKENSHAGLQMLLNILREHYCILNARKTVRSVLSKCVICLRHAKRNVTTPSASLPENRIKDVAVFEIIGFDLAGPLYHCI
;
A
#
# COMPACT_ATOMS: atom_id res chain seq x y z
N MET A 1 3.97 18.94 13.63
CA MET A 1 3.79 17.55 13.16
C MET A 1 3.34 16.72 14.36
N SER A 2 2.07 16.83 14.72
CA SER A 2 1.56 16.23 15.96
C SER A 2 1.36 14.73 15.76
N ARG A 3 2.08 13.95 16.56
CA ARG A 3 1.88 12.51 16.75
C ARG A 3 0.62 12.34 17.60
N TYR A 4 -0.55 12.52 17.01
CA TYR A 4 -1.81 12.20 17.69
C TYR A 4 -1.97 10.68 17.72
N ASN A 5 -1.74 10.11 18.90
CA ASN A 5 -2.39 8.91 19.46
C ASN A 5 -2.85 7.80 18.49
N LEU A 6 -1.98 7.36 17.57
CA LEU A 6 -2.21 6.08 16.91
C LEU A 6 -2.14 4.98 17.98
N GLY A 7 -3.21 4.19 18.10
CA GLY A 7 -3.24 3.03 18.98
C GLY A 7 -1.97 2.19 18.80
N TRP A 8 -1.31 1.85 19.91
CA TRP A 8 0.02 1.22 19.95
C TRP A 8 0.14 0.00 19.01
N TYR A 9 -0.97 -0.69 18.75
CA TYR A 9 -1.06 -1.86 17.88
C TYR A 9 -0.80 -1.58 16.40
N TYR A 10 -0.99 -0.34 15.90
CA TYR A 10 -0.72 0.04 14.51
C TYR A 10 0.79 0.12 14.17
N TYR A 11 1.63 0.32 15.19
CA TYR A 11 3.07 0.41 15.02
C TYR A 11 3.74 -0.96 14.90
N TYR A 12 3.19 -1.96 15.58
CA TYR A 12 3.81 -3.29 15.65
C TYR A 12 3.60 -4.13 14.39
N LEU A 13 2.54 -3.85 13.63
CA LEU A 13 2.14 -4.65 12.48
C LEU A 13 2.65 -4.02 11.20
N SER A 14 3.59 -4.71 10.55
CA SER A 14 4.33 -4.18 9.39
C SER A 14 3.52 -4.19 8.08
N SER A 15 2.53 -5.08 7.93
CA SER A 15 1.67 -5.20 6.75
C SER A 15 0.19 -5.16 7.11
N TYR A 16 -0.64 -4.78 6.14
CA TYR A 16 -2.10 -4.76 6.31
C TYR A 16 -2.65 -6.18 6.53
N ASP A 17 -2.14 -7.21 5.85
CA ASP A 17 -2.60 -8.60 6.03
C ASP A 17 -2.36 -9.13 7.44
N ARG A 18 -1.24 -8.74 8.06
CA ARG A 18 -0.97 -9.12 9.45
C ARG A 18 -1.97 -8.46 10.39
N MET A 19 -2.36 -7.22 10.11
CA MET A 19 -3.42 -6.54 10.85
C MET A 19 -4.77 -7.23 10.68
N LEU A 20 -5.14 -7.59 9.46
CA LEU A 20 -6.36 -8.33 9.19
C LEU A 20 -6.38 -9.67 9.91
N ARG A 21 -5.31 -10.47 9.79
CA ARG A 21 -5.19 -11.77 10.46
C ARG A 21 -5.26 -11.64 11.98
N MET A 22 -4.63 -10.61 12.57
CA MET A 22 -4.71 -10.39 14.01
C MET A 22 -6.12 -10.00 14.45
N ALA A 23 -6.75 -9.03 13.76
CA ALA A 23 -8.12 -8.60 14.06
C ALA A 23 -9.12 -9.77 13.95
N PHE A 24 -8.92 -10.60 12.93
CA PHE A 24 -9.64 -11.85 12.72
C PHE A 24 -9.48 -12.81 13.92
N TRP A 25 -8.25 -13.16 14.30
CA TRP A 25 -8.02 -14.16 15.36
C TRP A 25 -8.56 -13.68 16.70
N MET A 26 -8.42 -12.38 17.00
CA MET A 26 -9.02 -11.77 18.18
C MET A 26 -10.55 -11.88 18.17
N LYS A 27 -11.19 -11.58 17.04
CA LYS A 27 -12.65 -11.70 16.88
C LYS A 27 -13.13 -13.13 17.06
N ARG A 28 -12.49 -14.10 16.39
CA ARG A 28 -12.84 -15.52 16.52
C ARG A 28 -12.62 -16.04 17.94
N PHE A 29 -11.54 -15.62 18.60
CA PHE A 29 -11.29 -15.95 20.00
C PHE A 29 -12.42 -15.44 20.90
N ILE A 30 -12.79 -14.16 20.80
CA ILE A 30 -13.89 -13.57 21.57
C ILE A 30 -15.21 -14.32 21.30
N PHE A 31 -15.50 -14.65 20.04
CA PHE A 31 -16.68 -15.42 19.67
C PHE A 31 -16.69 -16.80 20.32
N ASN A 32 -15.57 -17.53 20.25
CA ASN A 32 -15.43 -18.88 20.82
C ASN A 32 -15.49 -18.88 22.36
N CYS A 33 -14.98 -17.83 23.02
CA CYS A 33 -15.10 -17.66 24.46
C CYS A 33 -16.57 -17.45 24.90
N ARG A 34 -17.38 -16.81 24.05
CA ARG A 34 -18.80 -16.55 24.33
C ARG A 34 -19.72 -17.69 23.91
N ASN A 35 -19.29 -18.53 22.98
CA ASN A 35 -20.06 -19.63 22.40
C ASN A 35 -19.28 -20.95 22.51
N SER A 36 -19.17 -21.48 23.74
CA SER A 36 -18.38 -22.68 24.02
C SER A 36 -18.86 -23.94 23.29
N THR A 37 -20.16 -24.02 22.99
CA THR A 37 -20.80 -25.16 22.30
C THR A 37 -20.80 -25.05 20.77
N SER A 38 -20.53 -23.86 20.21
CA SER A 38 -20.56 -23.60 18.76
C SER A 38 -19.29 -22.92 18.31
N ARG A 39 -18.14 -23.47 18.72
CA ARG A 39 -16.83 -22.90 18.40
C ARG A 39 -16.54 -23.02 16.92
N ILE A 40 -16.02 -21.93 16.35
CA ILE A 40 -15.51 -21.88 14.99
C ILE A 40 -14.04 -22.32 15.00
N THR A 41 -13.71 -23.31 14.17
CA THR A 41 -12.37 -23.87 14.00
C THR A 41 -12.01 -23.97 12.51
N GLY A 42 -10.73 -24.15 12.19
CA GLY A 42 -10.27 -24.29 10.81
C GLY A 42 -9.73 -22.99 10.19
N GLU A 43 -9.69 -22.93 8.87
CA GLU A 43 -9.10 -21.82 8.11
C GLU A 43 -9.94 -20.52 8.18
N LEU A 44 -9.36 -19.43 7.70
CA LEU A 44 -10.04 -18.14 7.60
C LEU A 44 -11.12 -18.21 6.52
N SER A 45 -12.38 -17.96 6.89
CA SER A 45 -13.43 -17.79 5.89
C SER A 45 -13.40 -16.37 5.29
N HIS A 46 -13.87 -16.25 4.05
CA HIS A 46 -14.05 -14.95 3.38
C HIS A 46 -14.94 -13.99 4.18
N GLN A 47 -15.98 -14.50 4.84
CA GLN A 47 -16.88 -13.70 5.66
C GLN A 47 -16.14 -13.07 6.85
N GLU A 48 -15.27 -13.83 7.52
CA GLU A 48 -14.51 -13.32 8.65
C GLU A 48 -13.42 -12.33 8.23
N ILE A 49 -12.83 -12.51 7.04
CA ILE A 49 -11.93 -11.52 6.43
C ILE A 49 -12.68 -10.20 6.23
N LYS A 50 -13.84 -10.25 5.55
CA LYS A 50 -14.67 -9.06 5.32
C LYS A 50 -15.07 -8.37 6.63
N GLN A 51 -15.45 -9.12 7.66
CA GLN A 51 -15.76 -8.56 8.98
C GLN A 51 -14.54 -7.91 9.65
N ALA A 52 -13.34 -8.47 9.48
CA ALA A 52 -12.11 -7.88 9.99
C ALA A 52 -11.78 -6.57 9.27
N GLU A 53 -11.91 -6.53 7.94
CA GLU A 53 -11.75 -5.31 7.13
C GLU A 53 -12.71 -4.20 7.56
N LEU A 54 -14.00 -4.52 7.66
CA LEU A 54 -15.04 -3.60 8.12
C LEU A 54 -14.75 -3.09 9.53
N LYS A 55 -14.26 -3.95 10.43
CA LYS A 55 -13.90 -3.55 11.80
C LYS A 55 -12.71 -2.59 11.81
N ILE A 56 -11.67 -2.86 11.02
CA ILE A 56 -10.51 -1.97 10.88
C ILE A 56 -10.95 -0.62 10.27
N ALA A 57 -11.75 -0.65 9.20
CA ALA A 57 -12.29 0.56 8.58
C ALA A 57 -13.09 1.39 9.59
N LYS A 58 -13.98 0.77 10.37
CA LYS A 58 -14.73 1.43 11.43
C LYS A 58 -13.82 2.07 12.48
N MET A 59 -12.78 1.37 12.93
CA MET A 59 -11.83 1.92 13.91
C MET A 59 -11.11 3.16 13.38
N ILE A 60 -10.66 3.11 12.12
CA ILE A 60 -10.05 4.27 11.44
C ILE A 60 -11.04 5.44 11.34
N GLN A 61 -12.30 5.14 11.01
CA GLN A 61 -13.34 6.15 10.87
C GLN A 61 -13.70 6.80 12.21
N ASP A 62 -13.88 6.00 13.26
CA ASP A 62 -14.18 6.47 14.61
C ASP A 62 -13.03 7.34 15.14
N GLU A 63 -11.78 6.98 14.86
CA GLU A 63 -10.59 7.76 15.23
C GLU A 63 -10.48 9.08 14.45
N TYR A 64 -10.62 9.04 13.13
CA TYR A 64 -10.35 10.20 12.28
C TYR A 64 -11.52 11.20 12.24
N PHE A 65 -12.75 10.69 12.12
CA PHE A 65 -13.95 11.52 11.98
C PHE A 65 -14.56 11.92 13.32
N ILE A 66 -13.95 11.60 14.47
CA ILE A 66 -14.37 12.19 15.74
C ILE A 66 -14.29 13.72 15.71
N HIS A 67 -13.28 14.26 15.03
CA HIS A 67 -13.04 15.70 14.88
C HIS A 67 -13.92 16.34 13.80
N GLU A 68 -14.65 17.40 14.14
CA GLU A 68 -15.57 18.09 13.22
C GLU A 68 -14.89 18.61 11.94
N VAL A 69 -13.66 19.13 12.05
CA VAL A 69 -12.89 19.62 10.89
C VAL A 69 -12.70 18.51 9.86
N ASN A 70 -12.54 17.26 10.31
CA ASN A 70 -12.43 16.10 9.43
C ASN A 70 -13.78 15.67 8.87
N ARG A 71 -14.88 15.82 9.62
CA ARG A 71 -16.24 15.55 9.12
C ARG A 71 -16.64 16.50 8.00
N LYS A 72 -16.24 17.78 8.05
CA LYS A 72 -16.50 18.75 6.96
C LYS A 72 -15.92 18.30 5.61
N LYS A 73 -14.87 17.47 5.60
CA LYS A 73 -14.30 16.89 4.37
C LYS A 73 -15.24 15.87 3.69
N LEU A 74 -16.29 15.42 4.39
CA LEU A 74 -17.30 14.53 3.84
C LEU A 74 -18.34 15.26 3.01
N ASN A 75 -18.46 16.58 3.14
CA ASN A 75 -19.49 17.38 2.45
C ASN A 75 -19.39 17.33 0.92
N SER A 76 -18.21 16.99 0.38
CA SER A 76 -18.03 16.76 -1.06
C SER A 76 -18.55 15.40 -1.54
N PHE A 77 -19.04 14.56 -0.64
CA PHE A 77 -19.55 13.22 -0.91
C PHE A 77 -20.96 13.06 -0.36
N THR A 78 -21.81 12.36 -1.11
CA THR A 78 -23.08 11.86 -0.57
C THR A 78 -22.80 10.68 0.34
N SER A 79 -22.50 10.96 1.61
CA SER A 79 -22.08 9.94 2.59
C SER A 79 -23.18 9.59 3.58
N TYR A 80 -23.21 8.33 4.01
CA TYR A 80 -24.17 7.82 5.00
C TYR A 80 -23.51 6.76 5.88
N LYS A 81 -24.12 6.46 7.04
CA LYS A 81 -23.71 5.34 7.89
C LYS A 81 -24.59 4.13 7.60
N ASP A 82 -23.97 2.97 7.38
CA ASP A 82 -24.70 1.71 7.24
C ASP A 82 -25.21 1.17 8.59
N GLY A 83 -25.87 0.01 8.56
CA GLY A 83 -26.39 -0.64 9.77
C GLY A 83 -25.32 -1.08 10.77
N GLU A 84 -24.06 -1.19 10.34
CA GLU A 84 -22.92 -1.46 11.21
C GLU A 84 -22.24 -0.16 11.72
N GLY A 85 -22.76 1.00 11.32
CA GLY A 85 -22.24 2.32 11.67
C GLY A 85 -21.00 2.74 10.88
N ILE A 86 -20.71 2.06 9.78
CA ILE A 86 -19.57 2.34 8.90
C ILE A 86 -19.97 3.43 7.91
N LEU A 87 -19.11 4.42 7.75
CA LEU A 87 -19.32 5.54 6.85
C LEU A 87 -18.99 5.12 5.40
N ARG A 88 -19.98 5.24 4.51
CA ARG A 88 -19.89 4.86 3.09
C ARG A 88 -20.28 6.02 2.18
N VAL A 89 -19.83 5.98 0.93
CA VAL A 89 -20.28 6.89 -0.13
C VAL A 89 -21.37 6.24 -0.95
N MET A 90 -22.48 6.93 -1.16
CA MET A 90 -23.46 6.52 -2.16
C MET A 90 -22.99 6.96 -3.55
N THR A 91 -22.67 6.00 -4.41
CA THR A 91 -22.30 6.31 -5.81
C THR A 91 -23.54 6.46 -6.70
N LYS A 92 -23.36 7.05 -7.88
CA LYS A 92 -24.44 7.20 -8.88
C LYS A 92 -24.75 5.89 -9.63
N ILE A 93 -24.03 4.81 -9.33
CA ILE A 93 -24.09 3.52 -10.01
C ILE A 93 -25.00 2.54 -9.24
N THR A 94 -25.87 3.06 -8.38
CA THR A 94 -26.71 2.31 -7.43
C THR A 94 -27.57 1.23 -8.10
N ASN A 95 -27.96 1.40 -9.36
CA ASN A 95 -28.84 0.48 -10.10
C ASN A 95 -28.10 -0.63 -10.89
N GLN A 96 -26.75 -0.63 -10.92
CA GLN A 96 -25.99 -1.66 -11.65
C GLN A 96 -25.94 -2.98 -10.85
N LYS A 97 -25.78 -4.14 -11.50
CA LYS A 97 -25.63 -5.44 -10.82
C LYS A 97 -24.17 -5.68 -10.41
N ASP A 98 -23.66 -4.85 -9.51
CA ASP A 98 -22.30 -4.96 -8.96
C ASP A 98 -22.29 -5.24 -7.46
N SER A 99 -21.10 -5.50 -6.91
CA SER A 99 -20.90 -5.74 -5.48
C SER A 99 -21.31 -4.51 -4.65
N GLU A 100 -21.80 -4.76 -3.43
CA GLU A 100 -22.25 -3.68 -2.55
C GLU A 100 -21.11 -2.74 -2.16
N ASP A 101 -19.90 -3.26 -2.03
CA ASP A 101 -18.71 -2.45 -1.71
C ASP A 101 -18.28 -1.56 -2.89
N PHE A 102 -18.51 -2.00 -4.14
CA PHE A 102 -18.28 -1.17 -5.32
C PHE A 102 -19.30 -0.03 -5.44
N LYS A 103 -20.57 -0.34 -5.17
CA LYS A 103 -21.65 0.66 -5.17
C LYS A 103 -21.51 1.66 -4.05
N ASN A 104 -21.16 1.16 -2.87
CA ASN A 104 -21.16 1.90 -1.63
C ASN A 104 -19.82 1.73 -0.88
N PRO A 105 -18.72 2.26 -1.42
CA PRO A 105 -17.38 2.04 -0.88
C PRO A 105 -17.18 2.70 0.48
N ASN A 106 -16.34 2.07 1.30
CA ASN A 106 -16.02 2.54 2.65
C ASN A 106 -15.15 3.80 2.60
N ILE A 107 -15.53 4.85 3.33
CA ILE A 107 -14.73 6.08 3.37
C ILE A 107 -13.50 5.88 4.25
N LEU A 108 -12.32 6.15 3.70
CA LEU A 108 -11.07 6.12 4.45
C LEU A 108 -10.37 7.47 4.41
N PRO A 109 -9.73 7.90 5.52
CA PRO A 109 -9.00 9.15 5.56
C PRO A 109 -7.72 9.13 4.72
N SER A 110 -7.30 10.31 4.28
CA SER A 110 -5.97 10.51 3.73
C SER A 110 -4.92 10.44 4.84
N HIS A 111 -3.74 9.88 4.55
CA HIS A 111 -2.57 9.97 5.44
C HIS A 111 -2.77 9.33 6.83
N HIS A 112 -3.54 8.25 6.90
CA HIS A 112 -3.61 7.38 8.08
C HIS A 112 -2.66 6.19 7.91
N GLN A 113 -1.92 5.80 8.95
CA GLN A 113 -0.87 4.77 8.84
C GLN A 113 -1.40 3.44 8.31
N VAL A 114 -2.60 3.03 8.73
CA VAL A 114 -3.22 1.79 8.25
C VAL A 114 -3.61 1.88 6.78
N VAL A 115 -4.09 3.04 6.34
CA VAL A 115 -4.43 3.29 4.93
C VAL A 115 -3.15 3.29 4.08
N GLU A 116 -2.06 3.86 4.57
CA GLU A 116 -0.76 3.79 3.89
C GLU A 116 -0.26 2.35 3.78
N ARG A 117 -0.44 1.52 4.82
CA ARG A 117 -0.09 0.08 4.78
C ARG A 117 -0.98 -0.70 3.81
N LEU A 118 -2.29 -0.44 3.78
CA LEU A 118 -3.23 -1.01 2.81
C LEU A 118 -2.74 -0.72 1.38
N ILE A 119 -2.51 0.56 1.06
CA ILE A 119 -2.03 0.99 -0.27
C ILE A 119 -0.69 0.31 -0.62
N MET A 120 0.25 0.23 0.32
CA MET A 120 1.55 -0.42 0.09
C MET A 120 1.43 -1.94 -0.08
N THR A 121 0.46 -2.58 0.57
CA THR A 121 0.18 -4.01 0.45
C THR A 121 -0.36 -4.30 -0.94
N GLU A 122 -1.44 -3.61 -1.34
CA GLU A 122 -2.03 -3.68 -2.68
C GLU A 122 -1.01 -3.39 -3.78
N HIS A 123 -0.15 -2.39 -3.58
CA HIS A 123 0.92 -2.07 -4.52
C HIS A 123 1.87 -3.25 -4.74
N LYS A 124 2.27 -3.96 -3.68
CA LYS A 124 3.20 -5.09 -3.76
C LYS A 124 2.55 -6.34 -4.32
N GLU A 125 1.33 -6.65 -3.87
CA GLU A 125 0.58 -7.84 -4.32
C GLU A 125 0.23 -7.74 -5.81
N ASN A 126 -0.07 -6.53 -6.29
CA ASN A 126 -0.31 -6.26 -7.70
C ASN A 126 0.99 -5.94 -8.48
N SER A 127 2.09 -6.63 -8.16
CA SER A 127 3.37 -6.57 -8.89
C SER A 127 3.92 -5.14 -9.07
N HIS A 128 3.96 -4.37 -8.00
CA HIS A 128 4.38 -2.97 -8.02
C HIS A 128 3.50 -2.06 -8.90
N ALA A 129 2.19 -2.29 -8.85
CA ALA A 129 1.17 -1.53 -9.58
C ALA A 129 1.39 -0.02 -9.53
N GLY A 130 1.33 0.62 -10.71
CA GLY A 130 1.42 2.07 -10.83
C GLY A 130 0.19 2.80 -10.28
N LEU A 131 0.28 4.13 -10.20
CA LEU A 131 -0.74 4.99 -9.60
C LEU A 131 -2.16 4.76 -10.12
N GLN A 132 -2.35 4.67 -11.45
CA GLN A 132 -3.70 4.56 -12.03
C GLN A 132 -4.34 3.20 -11.75
N MET A 133 -3.56 2.13 -11.89
CA MET A 133 -4.02 0.77 -11.61
C MET A 133 -4.43 0.64 -10.14
N LEU A 134 -3.59 1.13 -9.23
CA LEU A 134 -3.86 1.06 -7.80
C LEU A 134 -5.07 1.92 -7.40
N LEU A 135 -5.28 3.08 -8.05
CA LEU A 135 -6.49 3.86 -7.84
C LEU A 135 -7.75 3.13 -8.27
N ASN A 136 -7.70 2.30 -9.32
CA ASN A 136 -8.84 1.52 -9.76
C ASN A 136 -9.13 0.38 -8.79
N ILE A 137 -8.12 -0.41 -8.42
CA ILE A 137 -8.25 -1.50 -7.45
C ILE A 137 -8.83 -0.99 -6.12
N LEU A 138 -8.26 0.08 -5.56
CA LEU A 138 -8.72 0.63 -4.28
C LEU A 138 -10.15 1.18 -4.35
N ARG A 139 -10.59 1.69 -5.51
CA ARG A 139 -11.94 2.23 -5.68
C ARG A 139 -13.04 1.17 -5.64
N GLU A 140 -12.69 -0.10 -5.84
CA GLU A 140 -13.66 -1.20 -5.78
C GLU A 140 -14.21 -1.41 -4.37
N HIS A 141 -13.46 -1.00 -3.34
CA HIS A 141 -13.83 -1.21 -1.93
C HIS A 141 -13.79 0.08 -1.10
N TYR A 142 -13.01 1.08 -1.51
CA TYR A 142 -12.67 2.23 -0.67
C TYR A 142 -12.78 3.57 -1.39
N CYS A 143 -13.39 4.54 -0.71
CA CYS A 143 -13.32 5.95 -1.06
C CYS A 143 -12.28 6.64 -0.17
N ILE A 144 -11.02 6.64 -0.61
CA ILE A 144 -9.93 7.29 0.13
C ILE A 144 -9.96 8.81 -0.12
N LEU A 145 -10.03 9.61 0.95
CA LEU A 145 -9.92 11.06 0.84
C LEU A 145 -8.58 11.43 0.19
N ASN A 146 -8.60 12.33 -0.79
CA ASN A 146 -7.42 12.71 -1.57
C ASN A 146 -6.64 11.49 -2.15
N ALA A 147 -7.35 10.42 -2.54
CA ALA A 147 -6.78 9.12 -2.95
C ALA A 147 -5.51 9.25 -3.81
N ARG A 148 -5.57 10.02 -4.91
CA ARG A 148 -4.44 10.20 -5.83
C ARG A 148 -3.18 10.74 -5.14
N LYS A 149 -3.33 11.74 -4.26
CA LYS A 149 -2.21 12.34 -3.51
C LYS A 149 -1.68 11.34 -2.48
N THR A 150 -2.58 10.67 -1.77
CA THR A 150 -2.22 9.65 -0.77
C THR A 150 -1.45 8.49 -1.40
N VAL A 151 -1.98 7.92 -2.48
CA VAL A 151 -1.34 6.81 -3.20
C VAL A 151 0.03 7.24 -3.73
N ARG A 152 0.13 8.40 -4.40
CA ARG A 152 1.41 8.89 -4.91
C ARG A 152 2.46 9.04 -3.80
N SER A 153 2.08 9.53 -2.62
CA SER A 153 2.95 9.65 -1.44
C SER A 153 3.44 8.28 -0.94
N VAL A 154 2.57 7.26 -0.96
CA VAL A 154 2.95 5.90 -0.56
C VAL A 154 3.90 5.28 -1.58
N LEU A 155 3.60 5.39 -2.88
CA LEU A 155 4.44 4.84 -3.94
C LEU A 155 5.83 5.46 -3.98
N SER A 156 5.97 6.76 -3.66
CA SER A 156 7.29 7.40 -3.57
C SER A 156 8.19 6.86 -2.47
N LYS A 157 7.65 6.09 -1.51
CA LYS A 157 8.42 5.42 -0.45
C LYS A 157 8.83 3.99 -0.84
N CYS A 158 8.38 3.46 -1.98
CA CYS A 158 8.71 2.10 -2.42
C CYS A 158 10.13 2.03 -2.96
N VAL A 159 11.03 1.38 -2.23
CA VAL A 159 12.46 1.26 -2.59
C VAL A 159 12.66 0.55 -3.94
N ILE A 160 11.85 -0.47 -4.23
CA ILE A 160 11.92 -1.24 -5.49
C ILE A 160 11.57 -0.32 -6.66
N CYS A 161 10.43 0.36 -6.60
CA CYS A 161 10.03 1.31 -7.65
C CYS A 161 11.02 2.46 -7.79
N LEU A 162 11.54 3.00 -6.69
CA LEU A 162 12.57 4.03 -6.73
C LEU A 162 13.83 3.54 -7.45
N ARG A 163 14.27 2.30 -7.20
CA ARG A 163 15.43 1.70 -7.88
C ARG A 163 15.19 1.59 -9.38
N HIS A 164 14.02 1.11 -9.81
CA HIS A 164 13.70 0.99 -11.24
C HIS A 164 13.44 2.34 -11.93
N ALA A 165 13.01 3.36 -11.18
CA ALA A 165 12.78 4.70 -11.70
C ALA A 165 14.07 5.56 -11.79
N LYS A 166 15.18 5.14 -11.16
CA LYS A 166 16.45 5.86 -11.27
C LYS A 166 16.93 5.81 -12.73
N ARG A 167 17.11 6.99 -13.31
CA ARG A 167 17.78 7.13 -14.61
C ARG A 167 19.24 6.68 -14.47
N ASN A 168 19.76 6.05 -15.53
CA ASN A 168 21.18 5.80 -15.65
C ASN A 168 21.94 7.12 -15.52
N VAL A 169 23.07 7.10 -14.82
CA VAL A 169 23.96 8.25 -14.75
C VAL A 169 24.43 8.52 -16.17
N THR A 170 23.98 9.63 -16.76
CA THR A 170 24.54 10.14 -18.00
C THR A 170 25.90 10.74 -17.65
N THR A 171 26.95 9.92 -17.75
CA THR A 171 28.32 10.43 -17.70
C THR A 171 28.57 11.19 -19.01
N PRO A 172 29.03 12.46 -18.97
CA PRO A 172 29.54 13.08 -20.18
C PRO A 172 30.63 12.17 -20.77
N SER A 173 30.64 11.99 -22.09
CA SER A 173 31.70 11.24 -22.75
C SER A 173 33.03 11.88 -22.37
N ALA A 174 33.82 11.18 -21.55
CA ALA A 174 35.15 11.64 -21.22
C ALA A 174 35.97 11.72 -22.51
N SER A 175 36.76 12.78 -22.65
CA SER A 175 37.74 12.88 -23.73
C SER A 175 38.59 11.62 -23.73
N LEU A 176 38.85 11.04 -24.91
CA LEU A 176 39.77 9.91 -25.01
C LEU A 176 41.13 10.33 -24.44
N PRO A 177 41.83 9.46 -23.68
CA PRO A 177 43.17 9.76 -23.22
C PRO A 177 44.09 10.08 -24.40
N GLU A 178 45.02 11.02 -24.22
CA GLU A 178 45.95 11.45 -25.27
C GLU A 178 46.68 10.27 -25.92
N ASN A 179 47.02 9.27 -25.09
CA ASN A 179 47.66 8.01 -25.49
C ASN A 179 46.84 7.15 -26.47
N ARG A 180 45.54 7.44 -26.68
CA ARG A 180 44.69 6.77 -27.68
C ARG A 180 44.54 7.55 -28.98
N ILE A 181 44.99 8.79 -29.04
CA ILE A 181 44.78 9.69 -30.19
C ILE A 181 46.10 10.08 -30.86
N LYS A 182 47.23 10.03 -30.14
CA LYS A 182 48.54 10.34 -30.73
C LYS A 182 48.93 9.33 -31.80
N ASP A 183 49.39 9.84 -32.93
CA ASP A 183 50.15 9.06 -33.91
C ASP A 183 51.50 8.71 -33.27
N VAL A 184 51.67 7.42 -32.96
CA VAL A 184 52.86 6.88 -32.29
C VAL A 184 53.42 5.72 -33.10
N ALA A 185 54.70 5.42 -32.90
CA ALA A 185 55.33 4.27 -33.53
C ALA A 185 54.69 2.95 -33.06
N VAL A 186 54.79 1.90 -33.88
CA VAL A 186 54.30 0.57 -33.52
C VAL A 186 54.99 0.12 -32.22
N PHE A 187 54.20 -0.31 -31.23
CA PHE A 187 54.62 -0.73 -29.88
C PHE A 187 55.03 0.38 -28.89
N GLU A 188 54.85 1.66 -29.21
CA GLU A 188 55.17 2.76 -28.30
C GLU A 188 54.19 2.89 -27.13
N ILE A 189 52.91 2.57 -27.34
CA ILE A 189 51.86 2.57 -26.32
C ILE A 189 51.26 1.17 -26.22
N ILE A 190 51.39 0.55 -25.05
CA ILE A 190 50.91 -0.81 -24.78
C ILE A 190 49.87 -0.76 -23.66
N GLY A 191 48.68 -1.31 -23.92
CA GLY A 191 47.67 -1.57 -22.90
C GLY A 191 47.85 -2.98 -22.34
N PHE A 192 48.00 -3.10 -21.04
CA PHE A 192 48.00 -4.39 -20.35
C PHE A 192 46.74 -4.48 -19.49
N ASP A 193 45.98 -5.55 -19.67
CA ASP A 193 44.82 -5.88 -18.84
C ASP A 193 45.00 -7.28 -18.25
N LEU A 194 44.66 -7.43 -16.97
CA LEU A 194 44.73 -8.70 -16.28
C LEU A 194 43.34 -9.30 -16.25
N ALA A 195 43.14 -10.39 -16.98
CA ALA A 195 41.99 -11.24 -16.76
C ALA A 195 42.10 -11.88 -15.36
N GLY A 196 41.01 -11.90 -14.59
CA GLY A 196 40.98 -12.56 -13.28
C GLY A 196 39.63 -13.21 -12.98
N PRO A 197 39.55 -14.09 -11.98
CA PRO A 197 40.55 -15.09 -11.56
C PRO A 197 40.52 -16.34 -12.46
N LEU A 198 41.67 -16.98 -12.68
CA LEU A 198 41.81 -18.21 -13.47
C LEU A 198 41.58 -19.49 -12.66
N TYR A 199 41.16 -19.38 -11.40
CA TYR A 199 40.93 -20.55 -10.55
C TYR A 199 39.60 -21.20 -10.93
N HIS A 200 39.69 -22.29 -11.70
CA HIS A 200 38.64 -23.28 -11.80
C HIS A 200 38.57 -24.00 -10.44
N CYS A 201 37.60 -23.65 -9.60
CA CYS A 201 37.27 -24.46 -8.44
C CYS A 201 36.60 -25.74 -8.93
N ILE A 202 37.32 -26.87 -8.81
CA ILE A 202 36.76 -28.23 -8.84
C ILE A 202 36.35 -28.58 -7.40
#